data_AF-A0A6G7J8K7-F1
#
_entry.id   AF-A0A6G7J8K7-F1
#
_cell.length_a   1.000
_cell.length_b   1.000
_cell.length_c   1.000
_cell.angle_alpha   90.00
_cell.angle_beta   90.00
_cell.angle_gamma   90.00
#
_symmetry.space_group_name_H-M   'P 1'
#
loop_
_entity.id
_entity.type
_entity.pdbx_description
1 polymer ?
#
loop_
_entity_poly.entity_id
_entity_poly.type
_entity_poly.pdbx_seq_one_letter_code
_entity_poly.pdbx_strand_id
1 'polypeptide(L)' 'MEKAEILLNWIEDWYGSPEELAKVLDLALEMLFYLEEDTFDRKEVHEVVAALRGIVVGLRG' A
#
# COMPACT_ATOMS: atom_id res chain seq x y z
N MET A 1 12.06 -19.10 -11.25
CA MET A 1 10.92 -18.19 -11.13
C MET A 1 11.44 -16.77 -11.22
N GLU A 2 10.80 -15.96 -12.03
CA GLU A 2 11.11 -14.54 -12.15
C GLU A 2 10.67 -13.80 -10.87
N LYS A 3 11.34 -12.70 -10.48
CA LYS A 3 11.02 -12.00 -9.22
C LYS A 3 9.57 -11.51 -9.17
N ALA A 4 9.02 -11.10 -10.31
CA ALA A 4 7.63 -10.65 -10.42
C ALA A 4 6.64 -11.81 -10.16
N GLU A 5 6.97 -13.01 -10.64
CA GLU A 5 6.16 -14.21 -10.46
C GLU A 5 6.14 -14.66 -8.99
N ILE A 6 7.27 -14.58 -8.29
CA ILE A 6 7.34 -14.82 -6.83
C ILE A 6 6.44 -13.84 -6.07
N LEU A 7 6.50 -12.55 -6.42
CA LEU A 7 5.71 -11.52 -5.76
C LEU A 7 4.21 -11.74 -5.98
N LEU A 8 3.79 -12.03 -7.21
CA LEU A 8 2.39 -12.32 -7.52
C LEU A 8 1.87 -13.52 -6.75
N ASN A 9 2.64 -14.62 -6.69
CA ASN A 9 2.24 -15.80 -5.92
C ASN A 9 2.06 -15.48 -4.43
N TRP A 10 2.95 -14.67 -3.84
CA TRP A 10 2.77 -14.24 -2.45
C TRP A 10 1.54 -13.36 -2.27
N ILE A 11 1.26 -12.46 -3.20
CA ILE A 11 0.07 -11.61 -3.14
C ILE A 11 -1.20 -12.49 -3.20
N GLU A 12 -1.24 -13.46 -4.10
CA GLU A 12 -2.37 -14.39 -4.23
C GLU A 12 -2.52 -15.28 -2.99
N ASP A 13 -1.43 -15.84 -2.47
CA ASP A 13 -1.45 -16.73 -1.29
C ASP A 13 -1.97 -16.03 -0.02
N TRP A 14 -1.59 -14.76 0.18
CA TRP A 14 -1.89 -14.03 1.42
C TRP A 14 -3.11 -13.12 1.34
N TYR A 15 -3.33 -12.49 0.18
CA TYR A 15 -4.36 -11.47 -0.02
C TYR A 15 -5.44 -11.90 -1.02
N GLY A 16 -5.24 -13.01 -1.74
CA GLY A 16 -6.19 -13.53 -2.72
C GLY A 16 -6.03 -12.92 -4.12
N SER A 17 -5.77 -11.62 -4.22
CA SER A 17 -5.45 -10.96 -5.50
C SER A 17 -4.70 -9.63 -5.31
N PRO A 18 -4.05 -9.10 -6.36
CA PRO A 18 -3.50 -7.74 -6.37
C PRO A 18 -4.53 -6.66 -5.98
N GLU A 19 -5.76 -6.74 -6.50
CA GLU A 19 -6.85 -5.84 -6.13
C GLU A 19 -7.19 -5.87 -4.63
N GLU A 20 -7.23 -7.04 -4.00
CA GLU A 20 -7.53 -7.14 -2.57
C GLU A 20 -6.39 -6.54 -1.73
N LEU A 21 -5.13 -6.76 -2.10
CA LEU A 21 -4.01 -6.05 -1.48
C LEU A 21 -4.13 -4.54 -1.67
N ALA A 22 -4.51 -4.07 -2.86
CA ALA A 22 -4.72 -2.65 -3.11
C ALA A 22 -5.81 -2.03 -2.20
N LYS A 23 -6.89 -2.76 -1.91
CA LYS A 23 -7.92 -2.33 -0.94
C LYS A 23 -7.36 -2.22 0.48
N VAL A 24 -6.54 -3.18 0.92
CA VAL A 24 -5.89 -3.12 2.24
C VAL A 24 -4.99 -1.88 2.34
N LEU A 25 -4.26 -1.55 1.28
CA LEU A 25 -3.42 -0.35 1.26
C LEU A 25 -4.23 0.96 1.23
N ASP A 26 -5.38 0.98 0.58
CA ASP A 26 -6.31 2.12 0.66
C ASP A 26 -6.82 2.34 2.09
N LEU A 27 -7.13 1.26 2.83
CA LEU A 27 -7.48 1.36 4.26
C LEU A 27 -6.31 1.88 5.10
N ALA A 28 -5.08 1.46 4.79
CA ALA A 28 -3.89 2.00 5.47
C ALA A 28 -3.71 3.50 5.22
N LEU A 29 -4.03 3.99 4.00
CA LEU A 29 -4.06 5.41 3.69
C LEU A 29 -5.12 6.15 4.52
N GLU A 30 -6.32 5.57 4.69
CA GLU A 30 -7.36 6.12 5.55
C GLU A 30 -6.90 6.23 7.01
N MET A 31 -6.16 5.23 7.52
CA MET A 31 -5.63 5.27 8.89
C MET A 31 -4.66 6.43 9.13
N LEU A 32 -3.92 6.89 8.11
CA LEU A 32 -3.01 8.03 8.24
C LEU A 32 -3.73 9.36 8.51
N PHE A 33 -5.03 9.46 8.23
CA PHE A 33 -5.82 10.65 8.59
C PHE A 33 -6.13 10.71 10.10
N TYR A 34 -5.90 9.63 10.84
CA TYR A 34 -6.14 9.54 12.28
C TYR A 34 -4.85 9.67 13.11
N LEU A 35 -3.73 10.07 12.50
CA LEU A 35 -2.51 10.37 13.23
C LEU A 35 -2.75 11.52 14.20
N GLU A 36 -2.25 11.38 15.44
CA GLU A 36 -2.28 12.45 16.42
C GLU A 36 -1.42 13.63 15.94
N GLU A 37 -1.88 14.86 16.21
CA GLU A 37 -1.13 16.07 15.89
C GLU A 37 0.29 16.01 16.48
N ASP A 38 1.27 16.54 15.73
CA ASP A 38 2.70 16.57 16.11
C ASP A 38 3.39 15.19 16.31
N THR A 39 2.77 14.08 15.90
CA THR A 39 3.43 12.75 15.96
C THR A 39 4.48 12.56 14.85
N PHE A 40 4.20 13.08 13.66
CA PHE A 40 5.06 12.97 12.48
C PHE A 40 5.13 14.31 11.75
N ASP A 41 6.24 14.57 11.06
CA ASP A 41 6.31 15.71 10.15
C ASP A 41 5.34 15.47 8.97
N ARG A 42 4.63 16.51 8.57
CA ARG A 42 3.74 16.48 7.40
C ARG A 42 4.43 15.95 6.14
N LYS A 43 5.71 16.28 5.95
CA LYS A 43 6.52 15.81 4.83
C LYS A 43 6.69 14.29 4.87
N GLU A 44 6.97 13.72 6.04
CA GLU A 44 7.11 12.26 6.20
C GLU A 44 5.79 11.55 5.88
N VAL A 45 4.67 12.07 6.40
CA VAL A 45 3.34 11.51 6.11
C VAL A 45 3.03 11.57 4.62
N HIS A 46 3.32 12.70 3.96
CA HIS A 46 3.13 12.84 2.52
C HIS A 46 3.98 11.86 1.70
N GLU A 47 5.24 11.62 2.08
CA GLU A 47 6.12 10.67 1.41
C GLU A 47 5.59 9.24 1.52
N VAL A 48 5.10 8.84 2.70
CA VAL A 48 4.46 7.53 2.90
C VAL A 48 3.18 7.41 2.08
N VAL A 49 2.32 8.43 2.09
CA VAL A 49 1.09 8.45 1.29
C VAL A 49 1.40 8.31 -0.20
N ALA A 50 2.40 9.01 -0.70
CA ALA A 50 2.81 8.94 -2.10
C ALA A 50 3.32 7.55 -2.49
N ALA A 51 4.16 6.94 -1.65
CA ALA A 51 4.67 5.59 -1.87
C ALA A 51 3.55 4.55 -1.92
N LEU A 52 2.63 4.59 -0.94
CA LEU A 52 1.49 3.67 -0.88
C LEU A 52 0.57 3.83 -2.10
N ARG A 53 0.27 5.06 -2.52
CA ARG A 53 -0.51 5.33 -3.74
C ARG A 53 0.17 4.78 -4.99
N GLY A 54 1.50 4.90 -5.10
CA GLY A 54 2.25 4.33 -6.21
C GLY A 54 2.10 2.81 -6.30
N ILE A 55 2.15 2.12 -5.15
CA ILE A 55 1.93 0.66 -5.08
C ILE A 55 0.49 0.32 -5.47
N VAL A 56 -0.50 1.01 -4.92
CA VAL A 56 -1.92 0.80 -5.24
C VAL A 56 -2.20 0.92 -6.73
N VAL A 57 -1.63 1.93 -7.39
CA VAL A 57 -1.75 2.10 -8.85
C VAL A 57 -1.11 0.92 -9.58
N GLY A 58 0.10 0.51 -9.19
CA GLY A 58 0.78 -0.63 -9.82
C GLY A 58 0.06 -1.97 -9.65
N LEU A 59 -0.66 -2.15 -8.53
CA LEU A 59 -1.46 -3.37 -8.29
C LEU A 59 -2.75 -3.42 -9.11
N ARG A 60 -3.30 -2.27 -9.52
CA ARG A 60 -4.57 -2.17 -10.26
C ARG A 60 -4.43 -2.14 -11.78
N GLY A 61 -3.20 -2.00 -12.29
CA GLY A 61 -2.90 -1.92 -13.73
C GLY A 61 -2.97 -0.49 -14.28
#